data_AF-A0A7C5CJ46-F1
#
_entry.id   AF-A0A7C5CJ46-F1
#
_cell.length_a   1.000
_cell.length_b   1.000
_cell.length_c   1.000
_cell.angle_alpha   90.00
_cell.angle_beta   90.00
_cell.angle_gamma   90.00
#
_symmetry.space_group_name_H-M   'P 1'
#
loop_
_entity.id
_entity.type
_entity.pdbx_description
1 polymer ?
#
loop_
_entity_poly.entity_id
_entity_poly.type
_entity_poly.pdbx_seq_one_letter_code
_entity_poly.pdbx_strand_id
1 'polypeptide(L)' 'MKLKMAIFELTGCGGCELTFIMLNEKLEDILELYDIAHFKMISSREDLHKY' A
#
# COMPACT_ATOMS: atom_id res chain seq x y z
N MET A 1 13.23 13.12 -3.00
CA MET A 1 13.31 11.68 -3.31
C MET A 1 12.45 10.98 -2.27
N LYS A 2 11.33 10.37 -2.67
CA LYS A 2 10.42 9.68 -1.74
C LYS A 2 10.98 8.31 -1.38
N LEU A 3 10.64 7.81 -0.18
CA LEU A 3 11.02 6.48 0.25
C LEU A 3 10.13 5.44 -0.43
N LYS A 4 10.65 4.27 -0.80
CA LYS A 4 9.81 3.20 -1.35
C LYS A 4 9.17 2.40 -0.22
N MET A 5 7.87 2.17 -0.30
CA MET A 5 7.11 1.36 0.65
C MET A 5 6.39 0.22 -0.07
N ALA A 6 6.40 -0.97 0.52
CA ALA A 6 5.65 -2.12 0.04
C ALA A 6 4.83 -2.72 1.20
N ILE A 7 3.56 -3.00 0.95
CA ILE A 7 2.59 -3.53 1.90
C ILE A 7 2.15 -4.89 1.38
N PHE A 8 2.45 -5.94 2.15
CA PHE A 8 2.15 -7.32 1.78
C PHE A 8 1.10 -7.92 2.71
N GLU A 9 0.06 -8.49 2.12
CA GLU A 9 -0.81 -9.43 2.80
C GLU A 9 -0.16 -10.82 2.79
N LEU A 10 0.17 -11.34 3.97
CA LEU A 10 0.73 -12.69 4.12
C LEU A 10 -0.39 -13.74 4.19
N THR A 11 -0.88 -14.05 5.39
CA THR A 11 -1.92 -15.07 5.61
C THR A 11 -3.20 -14.48 6.20
N GLY A 12 -3.47 -13.19 5.92
CA GLY A 12 -4.59 -12.44 6.48
C GLY A 12 -5.86 -12.50 5.64
N CYS A 13 -6.87 -11.73 6.07
CA CYS A 13 -8.13 -11.50 5.34
C CYS A 13 -8.20 -10.11 4.67
N GLY A 14 -7.08 -9.39 4.57
CA GLY A 14 -7.01 -8.04 4.03
C GLY A 14 -7.45 -6.94 4.99
N GLY A 15 -7.86 -7.26 6.22
CA GLY A 15 -8.35 -6.27 7.19
C GLY A 15 -7.31 -5.19 7.58
N CYS A 16 -6.03 -5.57 7.70
CA CYS A 16 -4.96 -4.62 8.01
C CYS A 16 -4.72 -3.64 6.87
N GLU A 17 -4.71 -4.16 5.64
CA GLU A 17 -4.62 -3.40 4.42
C GLU A 17 -5.81 -2.43 4.27
N LEU A 18 -7.03 -2.85 4.63
CA LEU A 18 -8.24 -1.99 4.59
C LEU A 18 -8.14 -0.87 5.60
N THR A 19 -7.67 -1.19 6.80
CA THR A 19 -7.45 -0.19 7.86
C THR A 19 -6.44 0.85 7.42
N PHE A 20 -5.42 0.47 6.64
CA PHE A 20 -4.43 1.38 6.09
C PHE A 20 -5.04 2.39 5.10
N ILE A 21 -5.94 1.94 4.22
CA ILE A 21 -6.66 2.83 3.30
C ILE A 21 -7.59 3.79 4.05
N MET A 22 -8.15 3.35 5.18
CA MET A 22 -9.04 4.15 6.04
C MET A 22 -8.32 5.17 6.93
N LEU A 23 -7.01 5.38 6.74
CA LEU A 23 -6.25 6.42 7.47
C LEU A 23 -6.65 7.86 7.09
N ASN A 24 -7.49 8.05 6.05
CA ASN A 24 -8.01 9.34 5.59
C ASN A 24 -6.89 10.37 5.42
N GLU A 25 -6.92 11.49 6.15
CA GLU A 25 -5.93 12.57 6.06
C GLU A 25 -4.48 12.06 6.27
N LYS A 26 -4.27 11.06 7.13
CA LYS A 26 -2.94 10.48 7.35
C LYS A 26 -2.44 9.65 6.18
N LEU A 27 -3.33 9.15 5.33
CA LEU A 27 -2.92 8.44 4.13
C LEU A 27 -2.25 9.40 3.14
N GLU A 28 -2.75 10.63 3.05
CA GLU A 28 -2.15 11.67 2.20
C GLU A 28 -0.73 11.99 2.66
N ASP A 29 -0.53 12.21 3.96
CA ASP A 29 0.82 12.41 4.55
C ASP A 29 1.78 11.27 4.19
N ILE A 30 1.30 10.02 4.24
CA ILE A 30 2.11 8.86 3.88
C ILE A 30 2.45 8.89 2.38
N LEU A 31 1.50 9.22 1.52
CA LEU A 31 1.72 9.30 0.07
C LEU A 31 2.63 10.47 -0.34
N GLU A 32 2.73 11.52 0.47
CA GLU A 32 3.72 12.59 0.28
C GLU A 32 5.15 12.13 0.58
N LEU A 33 5.31 11.26 1.58
CA LEU A 33 6.61 10.77 2.05
C LEU A 33 7.09 9.53 1.29
N TYR A 34 6.16 8.70 0.82
CA TYR A 34 6.45 7.38 0.27
C TYR A 34 5.88 7.18 -1.14
N ASP A 35 6.65 6.48 -1.98
CA ASP A 35 6.16 5.86 -3.21
C ASP A 35 5.76 4.42 -2.91
N ILE A 36 4.47 4.10 -3.08
CA ILE A 36 3.96 2.75 -2.89
C ILE A 36 4.40 1.87 -4.07
N ALA A 37 5.33 0.95 -3.80
CA ALA A 37 5.89 0.02 -4.76
C ALA A 37 5.03 -1.24 -4.94
N HIS A 38 4.34 -1.67 -3.88
CA HIS A 38 3.44 -2.82 -3.89
C HIS A 38 2.37 -2.64 -2.81
N PHE A 39 1.10 -2.77 -3.18
CA PHE A 39 0.01 -2.82 -2.24
C PHE A 39 -1.21 -3.47 -2.91
N LYS A 40 -1.49 -4.74 -2.58
CA LYS A 40 -2.43 -5.60 -3.30
C LYS A 40 -3.81 -4.99 -3.57
N MET A 41 -4.34 -4.21 -2.63
CA MET A 41 -5.69 -3.64 -2.75
C MET A 41 -5.80 -2.41 -3.64
N ILE A 42 -4.70 -1.75 -3.96
CA ILE A 42 -4.68 -0.54 -4.81
C ILE A 42 -3.82 -0.73 -6.07
N SER A 43 -2.91 -1.69 -6.06
CA SER A 43 -2.07 -2.03 -7.20
C SER A 43 -2.88 -2.75 -8.28
N SER A 44 -2.58 -2.43 -9.55
CA SER A 44 -3.17 -3.16 -10.66
C SER A 44 -2.66 -4.60 -10.70
N ARG A 45 -3.37 -5.49 -11.39
CA ARG A 45 -2.95 -6.89 -11.58
C ARG A 45 -1.56 -7.00 -12.22
N GLU A 46 -1.16 -6.02 -13.03
CA GLU A 46 0.15 -5.98 -13.68
C GLU A 46 1.27 -5.59 -12.72
N ASP A 47 0.97 -4.80 -11.69
CA ASP A 47 1.93 -4.39 -10.67
C ASP A 47 2.20 -5.47 -9.62
N LEU A 48 1.23 -6.37 -9.41
CA LEU A 48 1.33 -7.48 -8.48
C LEU A 48 2.37 -8.54 -8.86
N HIS A 49 2.75 -8.64 -10.14
CA HIS A 49 3.71 -9.64 -10.64
C HIS A 49 5.16 -9.14 -10.74
N LYS A 50 5.44 -7.90 -10.28
CA LYS A 50 6.78 -7.30 -10.33
C LYS A 50 7.68 -7.63 -9.13
N TYR A 51 7.15 -8.32 -8.11
CA TYR A 51 7.83 -8.71 -6.87
C TYR A 51 7.47 -10.14 -6.50
#